data_AF-A0A250ICT6-F1
#
_entry.id   AF-A0A250ICT6-F1
#
_cell.length_a   1.000
_cell.length_b   1.000
_cell.length_c   1.000
_cell.angle_alpha   90.00
_cell.angle_beta   90.00
_cell.angle_gamma   90.00
#
_symmetry.space_group_name_H-M   'P 1'
#
loop_
_entity.id
_entity.type
_entity.pdbx_description
1 polymer ?
#
loop_
_entity_poly.entity_id
_entity_poly.type
_entity_poly.pdbx_seq_one_letter_code
_entity_poly.pdbx_strand_id
1 'polypeptide(L)'
;MVRGQEREHRFLRGLAWVPCLGFLVMWPTSYGFYTSVGIDVDRHEEPAAIEAHVRFRWPGNGAFLMGADQFRLPPDRKLVPLDLGAALFHAPRRPQPRSIWNLRGFWLIHEEYPPTELPVREPEKAAASWVGVPSWLPVVLTGAWPLLLAWRRRERT
;
A
#
# COMPACT_ATOMS: atom_id res chain seq x y z
N MET A 1 -36.55 -13.69 -11.94
CA MET A 1 -35.68 -13.13 -10.88
C MET A 1 -34.40 -13.93 -10.60
N VAL A 2 -34.36 -15.25 -10.78
CA VAL A 2 -33.20 -16.11 -10.41
C VAL A 2 -31.91 -15.87 -11.23
N ARG A 3 -32.00 -15.49 -12.52
CA ARG A 3 -30.79 -15.25 -13.37
C ARG A 3 -29.96 -14.01 -12.97
N GLY A 4 -30.55 -13.05 -12.26
CA GLY A 4 -29.84 -11.84 -11.82
C GLY A 4 -28.82 -12.12 -10.71
N GLN A 5 -29.24 -12.88 -9.69
CA GLN A 5 -28.38 -13.22 -8.56
C GLN A 5 -27.17 -14.09 -8.95
N GLU A 6 -27.34 -15.05 -9.88
CA GLU A 6 -26.20 -15.87 -10.31
C GLU A 6 -25.11 -15.06 -11.01
N ARG A 7 -25.49 -14.03 -11.78
CA ARG A 7 -24.55 -13.19 -12.52
C ARG A 7 -23.75 -12.30 -11.59
N GLU A 8 -24.41 -11.75 -10.57
CA GLU A 8 -23.80 -10.93 -9.53
C GLU A 8 -22.80 -11.74 -8.70
N HIS A 9 -23.16 -12.98 -8.31
CA HIS A 9 -22.24 -13.88 -7.60
C HIS A 9 -21.01 -14.27 -8.43
N ARG A 10 -21.14 -14.47 -9.75
CA ARG A 10 -19.98 -14.74 -10.63
C ARG A 10 -19.08 -13.52 -10.76
N PHE A 11 -19.66 -12.33 -10.89
CA PHE A 11 -18.92 -11.07 -10.99
C PHE A 11 -18.12 -10.78 -9.71
N LEU A 12 -18.77 -10.86 -8.55
CA LEU A 12 -18.11 -10.65 -7.24
C LEU A 12 -16.98 -11.67 -7.00
N ARG A 13 -17.19 -12.92 -7.43
CA ARG A 13 -16.12 -13.95 -7.39
C ARG A 13 -14.96 -13.60 -8.30
N GLY A 14 -15.22 -13.08 -9.51
CA GLY A 14 -14.18 -12.60 -10.42
C GLY A 14 -13.38 -11.45 -9.83
N LEU A 15 -14.05 -10.50 -9.16
CA LEU A 15 -13.40 -9.36 -8.52
C LEU A 15 -12.44 -9.80 -7.40
N ALA A 16 -12.79 -10.85 -6.66
CA ALA A 16 -11.94 -11.40 -5.60
C ALA A 16 -10.61 -12.01 -6.12
N TRP A 17 -10.53 -12.39 -7.40
CA TRP A 17 -9.30 -12.90 -8.00
C TRP A 17 -8.31 -11.80 -8.39
N VAL A 18 -8.78 -10.56 -8.60
CA VAL A 18 -7.94 -9.42 -8.96
C VAL A 18 -6.78 -9.21 -7.97
N PRO A 19 -6.99 -9.12 -6.64
CA PRO A 19 -5.88 -8.98 -5.70
C PRO A 19 -4.96 -10.22 -5.68
N CYS A 20 -5.51 -11.42 -5.86
CA CYS A 20 -4.71 -12.66 -5.91
C CYS A 20 -3.72 -12.63 -7.08
N LEU A 21 -4.22 -12.30 -8.28
CA LEU A 21 -3.40 -12.18 -9.48
C LEU A 21 -2.42 -11.00 -9.36
N GLY A 22 -2.86 -9.87 -8.80
CA GLY A 22 -2.02 -8.71 -8.53
C GLY A 22 -0.82 -9.07 -7.66
N PHE A 23 -1.04 -9.70 -6.50
CA PHE A 23 0.05 -10.12 -5.62
C PHE A 23 0.95 -11.17 -6.27
N LEU A 24 0.38 -12.15 -6.97
CA LEU A 24 1.14 -13.21 -7.64
C LEU A 24 2.10 -12.63 -8.70
N VAL A 25 1.64 -11.67 -9.50
CA VAL A 25 2.44 -10.99 -10.53
C VAL A 25 3.47 -10.05 -9.89
N MET A 26 3.08 -9.31 -8.85
CA MET A 26 3.95 -8.32 -8.21
C MET A 26 5.02 -8.94 -7.31
N TRP A 27 4.79 -10.12 -6.76
CA TRP A 27 5.73 -10.79 -5.85
C TRP A 27 7.16 -10.96 -6.40
N PRO A 28 7.41 -11.52 -7.61
CA PRO A 28 8.77 -11.63 -8.14
C PRO A 28 9.44 -10.26 -8.31
N THR A 29 8.67 -9.22 -8.61
CA THR A 29 9.19 -7.86 -8.83
C THR A 29 9.59 -7.16 -7.54
N SER A 30 9.08 -7.61 -6.39
CA SER A 30 9.30 -6.99 -5.07
C SER A 30 10.74 -6.96 -4.58
N TYR A 31 11.65 -7.70 -5.22
CA TYR A 31 13.09 -7.74 -4.91
C TYR A 31 13.95 -6.84 -5.81
N GLY A 32 13.45 -6.54 -7.01
CA GLY A 32 14.19 -5.80 -8.04
C GLY A 32 13.72 -4.37 -8.21
N PHE A 33 12.45 -4.10 -7.94
CA PHE A 33 11.81 -2.85 -8.34
C PHE A 33 11.12 -2.16 -7.17
N TYR A 34 11.08 -0.83 -7.24
CA TYR A 34 10.17 -0.02 -6.47
C TYR A 34 8.84 0.11 -7.21
N THR A 35 7.76 -0.29 -6.54
CA THR A 35 6.39 -0.03 -6.99
C THR A 35 5.56 0.53 -5.83
N SER A 36 4.77 1.57 -6.09
CA SER A 36 3.81 2.11 -5.13
C SER A 36 2.51 2.47 -5.82
N VAL A 37 1.40 2.26 -5.11
CA VAL A 37 0.06 2.64 -5.55
C VAL A 37 -0.72 3.15 -4.35
N GLY A 38 -1.57 4.15 -4.54
CA GLY A 38 -2.44 4.60 -3.47
C GLY A 38 -3.11 5.93 -3.74
N ILE A 39 -3.45 6.62 -2.67
CA ILE A 39 -4.31 7.80 -2.66
C ILE A 39 -3.63 8.90 -1.85
N ASP A 40 -3.67 10.11 -2.36
CA ASP A 40 -3.21 11.31 -1.70
C ASP A 40 -4.42 12.15 -1.29
N VAL A 41 -4.39 12.67 -0.06
CA VAL A 41 -5.48 13.45 0.53
C VAL A 41 -4.89 14.70 1.15
N ASP A 42 -5.31 15.86 0.65
CA ASP A 42 -4.95 17.15 1.20
C ASP A 42 -5.99 17.64 2.21
N ARG A 43 -5.53 18.25 3.31
CA ARG A 43 -6.36 18.90 4.34
C ARG A 43 -5.78 20.26 4.70
N HIS A 44 -6.64 21.25 4.92
CA HIS A 44 -6.24 22.52 5.52
C HIS A 44 -6.16 22.36 7.05
N GLU A 45 -4.98 22.60 7.61
CA GLU A 45 -4.77 22.87 9.03
C GLU A 45 -4.03 24.21 9.14
N GLU A 46 -4.36 25.07 10.09
CA GLU A 46 -3.59 26.30 10.30
C GLU A 46 -2.46 26.00 11.30
N PRO A 47 -1.20 26.44 11.06
CA PRO A 47 -0.74 27.39 10.04
C PRO A 47 -0.21 26.77 8.72
N ALA A 48 -0.39 25.47 8.48
CA ALA A 48 0.12 24.79 7.28
C ALA A 48 -0.82 23.68 6.81
N ALA A 49 -1.08 23.60 5.51
CA ALA A 49 -1.84 22.48 4.97
C ALA A 49 -1.09 21.15 5.15
N ILE A 50 -1.83 20.05 5.30
CA ILE A 50 -1.28 18.71 5.45
C ILE A 50 -1.70 17.85 4.26
N GLU A 51 -0.72 17.23 3.61
CA GLU A 51 -0.90 16.25 2.54
C GLU A 51 -0.55 14.86 3.07
N ALA A 52 -1.48 13.91 2.96
CA ALA A 52 -1.31 12.54 3.42
C ALA A 52 -1.32 11.56 2.24
N HIS A 53 -0.22 10.82 2.06
CA HIS A 53 -0.03 9.85 0.97
C HIS A 53 -0.25 8.43 1.49
N VAL A 54 -1.47 7.90 1.40
CA VAL A 54 -1.79 6.53 1.79
C VAL A 54 -1.43 5.58 0.66
N ARG A 55 -0.40 4.75 0.84
CA ARG A 55 0.09 3.86 -0.22
C ARG A 55 0.24 2.40 0.21
N PHE A 56 0.18 1.54 -0.79
CA PHE A 56 0.82 0.24 -0.82
C PHE A 56 2.17 0.35 -1.53
N ARG A 57 3.21 -0.29 -1.00
CA ARG A 57 4.58 -0.19 -1.53
C ARG A 57 5.30 -1.53 -1.56
N TRP A 58 5.98 -1.80 -2.66
CA TRP A 58 7.02 -2.81 -2.80
C TRP A 58 8.34 -2.06 -2.99
N PRO A 59 9.20 -1.93 -1.97
CA PRO A 59 10.38 -1.07 -2.03
C PRO A 59 11.58 -1.70 -2.75
N GLY A 60 11.49 -2.96 -3.17
CA GLY A 60 12.59 -3.69 -3.79
C GLY A 60 13.45 -4.48 -2.80
N ASN A 61 12.96 -4.80 -1.60
CA ASN A 61 13.66 -5.61 -0.59
C ASN A 61 12.90 -6.89 -0.21
N GLY A 62 11.89 -7.27 -0.99
CA GLY A 62 11.04 -8.43 -0.70
C GLY A 62 9.96 -8.18 0.35
N ALA A 63 9.77 -6.96 0.84
CA ALA A 63 8.64 -6.59 1.69
C ALA A 63 7.48 -6.00 0.87
N PHE A 64 6.28 -6.08 1.44
CA PHE A 64 5.09 -5.32 1.06
C PHE A 64 4.72 -4.43 2.22
N LEU A 65 4.66 -3.12 2.00
CA LEU A 65 4.30 -2.14 3.01
C LEU A 65 2.95 -1.50 2.70
N MET A 66 2.20 -1.22 3.75
CA MET A 66 0.98 -0.41 3.74
C MET A 66 1.14 0.68 4.78
N GLY A 67 0.81 1.90 4.44
CA GLY A 67 0.99 3.01 5.36
C GLY A 67 0.73 4.36 4.73
N ALA A 68 1.16 5.40 5.43
CA ALA A 68 1.06 6.77 4.99
C ALA A 68 2.34 7.55 5.31
N ASP A 69 2.72 8.43 4.39
CA ASP A 69 3.58 9.57 4.71
C ASP A 69 2.68 10.81 4.82
N GLN A 70 3.00 11.71 5.74
CA GLN A 70 2.35 13.00 5.88
C GLN A 70 3.37 14.09 5.58
N PHE A 71 2.94 15.16 4.92
CA PHE A 71 3.75 16.30 4.55
C PHE A 71 3.05 17.59 5.00
N ARG A 72 3.82 18.53 5.54
CA ARG A 72 3.39 19.92 5.72
C ARG A 72 3.62 20.66 4.42
N LEU A 73 2.63 21.43 4.00
CA LEU A 73 2.63 22.16 2.75
C LEU A 73 2.68 23.66 2.98
N PRO A 74 3.23 24.42 2.02
CA PRO A 74 3.10 25.87 2.00
C PRO A 74 1.62 26.30 2.01
N PRO A 75 1.27 27.39 2.71
CA PRO A 75 -0.12 27.83 2.86
C PRO A 75 -0.77 28.27 1.54
N ASP A 76 0.04 28.62 0.54
CA ASP A 76 -0.39 29.05 -0.80
C ASP A 76 -0.55 27.89 -1.80
N ARG A 77 -0.16 26.65 -1.42
CA ARG A 77 -0.29 25.49 -2.31
C ARG A 77 -1.77 25.17 -2.54
N LYS A 78 -2.15 25.03 -3.81
CA LYS A 78 -3.50 24.59 -4.19
C LYS A 78 -3.73 23.16 -3.70
N LEU A 79 -4.73 22.97 -2.85
CA LEU A 79 -5.09 21.64 -2.34
C LEU A 79 -5.93 20.87 -3.35
N VAL A 80 -5.62 19.59 -3.48
CA VAL A 80 -6.42 18.61 -4.22
C VAL A 80 -6.97 17.61 -3.20
N PRO A 81 -8.29 17.61 -2.94
CA PRO A 81 -8.87 16.79 -1.86
C PRO A 81 -8.58 15.29 -2.00
N LEU A 82 -8.43 14.82 -3.24
CA LEU A 82 -8.17 13.42 -3.55
C LEU A 82 -7.40 13.33 -4.86
N ASP A 83 -6.22 12.72 -4.82
CA ASP A 83 -5.46 12.37 -6.01
C ASP A 83 -5.05 10.88 -5.99
N LEU A 84 -5.04 10.25 -7.15
CA LEU A 84 -4.57 8.87 -7.31
C LEU A 84 -3.13 8.90 -7.78
N GLY A 85 -2.24 8.26 -7.02
CA GLY A 85 -0.83 8.20 -7.38
C GLY A 85 -0.33 6.77 -7.50
N ALA A 86 0.51 6.58 -8.51
CA ALA A 86 1.21 5.34 -8.76
C ALA A 86 2.63 5.64 -9.27
N ALA A 87 3.59 4.85 -8.80
CA ALA A 87 4.94 4.81 -9.33
C ALA A 87 5.28 3.34 -9.56
N LEU A 88 5.49 2.94 -10.81
CA LEU A 88 5.64 1.52 -11.17
C LEU A 88 7.04 1.25 -11.70
N PHE A 89 7.64 0.15 -11.26
CA PHE A 89 8.91 -0.38 -11.81
C PHE A 89 10.12 0.57 -11.77
N HIS A 90 10.19 1.46 -10.77
CA HIS A 90 11.36 2.31 -10.57
C HIS A 90 12.53 1.56 -9.94
N ALA A 91 13.71 2.20 -9.94
CA ALA A 91 14.85 1.73 -9.17
C ALA A 91 14.46 1.49 -7.69
N PRO A 92 14.93 0.40 -7.08
CA PRO A 92 14.52 -0.01 -5.74
C PRO A 92 14.92 1.05 -4.71
N ARG A 93 14.00 1.38 -3.80
CA ARG A 93 14.23 2.30 -2.67
C ARG A 93 14.19 1.51 -1.38
N ARG A 94 15.29 0.82 -1.08
CA ARG A 94 15.38 -0.11 0.05
C ARG A 94 15.59 0.67 1.35
N PRO A 95 14.62 0.65 2.29
CA PRO A 95 14.87 1.19 3.62
C PRO A 95 16.00 0.40 4.29
N GLN A 96 16.86 1.09 5.04
CA GLN A 96 17.94 0.44 5.78
C GLN A 96 17.33 -0.42 6.91
N PRO A 97 17.65 -1.73 6.98
CA PRO A 97 17.16 -2.58 8.05
C PRO A 97 17.69 -2.13 9.41
N ARG A 98 16.79 -1.99 10.40
CA ARG A 98 17.14 -1.68 11.80
C ARG A 98 17.06 -2.91 12.72
N SER A 99 16.53 -4.02 12.22
CA SER A 99 16.35 -5.26 12.98
C SER A 99 16.37 -6.51 12.10
N ILE A 100 16.53 -7.69 12.71
CA ILE A 100 16.41 -8.97 12.00
C ILE A 100 15.02 -9.20 11.41
N TRP A 101 13.98 -8.62 12.02
CA TRP A 101 12.62 -8.66 11.50
C TRP A 101 12.51 -7.91 10.16
N ASN A 102 13.20 -6.78 10.04
CA ASN A 102 13.26 -6.02 8.78
C ASN A 102 13.94 -6.83 7.67
N LEU A 103 15.00 -7.59 7.99
CA LEU A 103 15.63 -8.51 7.04
C LEU A 103 14.70 -9.64 6.59
N ARG A 104 13.73 -10.03 7.43
CA ARG A 104 12.71 -11.01 7.08
C ARG A 104 11.52 -10.41 6.32
N GLY A 105 11.47 -9.09 6.15
CA GLY A 105 10.39 -8.38 5.46
C GLY A 105 9.29 -7.85 6.39
N PHE A 106 9.44 -7.98 7.71
CA PHE A 106 8.53 -7.37 8.66
C PHE A 106 9.00 -5.96 9.01
N TRP A 107 8.13 -4.97 8.81
CA TRP A 107 8.45 -3.56 9.03
C TRP A 107 7.41 -2.92 9.92
N LEU A 108 7.89 -2.11 10.86
CA LEU A 108 7.09 -1.15 11.59
C LEU A 108 7.89 0.15 11.58
N ILE A 109 7.36 1.17 10.91
CA ILE A 109 7.97 2.49 10.80
C ILE A 109 6.97 3.45 11.42
N HIS A 110 7.41 4.17 12.43
CA HIS A 110 6.66 5.28 13.02
C HIS A 110 7.67 6.37 13.30
N GLU A 111 7.58 7.45 12.53
CA GLU A 111 8.51 8.57 12.59
C GLU A 111 7.72 9.87 12.53
N GLU A 112 8.08 10.81 13.39
CA GLU A 112 7.56 12.18 13.40
C GLU A 112 8.73 13.13 13.19
N TYR A 113 8.50 14.16 12.38
CA TYR A 113 9.52 15.13 12.02
C TYR A 113 9.01 16.52 12.44
N PRO A 114 9.75 17.22 13.33
CA PRO A 114 9.40 18.58 13.71
C PRO A 114 9.53 19.52 12.49
N PRO A 115 8.74 20.59 12.41
CA PRO A 115 8.89 21.59 11.35
C PRO A 115 10.26 22.26 11.46
N THR A 116 10.89 22.51 10.31
CA THR A 116 12.20 23.19 10.28
C THR A 116 12.01 24.69 10.51
N GLU A 117 11.07 25.30 9.80
CA GLU A 117 10.70 26.71 9.91
C GLU A 117 9.19 26.92 9.72
N LEU A 118 8.65 28.01 10.28
CA LEU A 118 7.26 28.44 10.08
C LEU A 118 7.19 29.90 9.61
N PRO A 119 6.38 30.23 8.58
CA PRO A 119 5.55 29.33 7.79
C PRO A 119 6.39 28.43 6.87
N VAL A 120 5.87 27.23 6.60
CA VAL A 120 6.51 26.24 5.71
C VAL A 120 6.62 26.81 4.30
N ARG A 121 7.83 26.83 3.73
CA ARG A 121 8.10 27.38 2.39
C ARG A 121 8.15 26.31 1.30
N GLU A 122 8.54 25.09 1.66
CA GLU A 122 8.61 23.95 0.76
C GLU A 122 7.93 22.74 1.41
N PRO A 123 7.39 21.78 0.65
CA PRO A 123 6.81 20.57 1.22
C PRO A 123 7.80 19.82 2.12
N GLU A 124 7.50 19.75 3.41
CA GLU A 124 8.35 19.11 4.41
C GLU A 124 7.67 17.83 4.93
N LYS A 125 8.41 16.75 5.07
CA LYS A 125 7.86 15.51 5.66
C LYS A 125 7.50 15.77 7.12
N ALA A 126 6.28 15.42 7.50
CA ALA A 126 5.73 15.63 8.84
C ALA A 126 5.74 14.35 9.67
N ALA A 127 5.32 13.24 9.05
CA ALA A 127 5.26 11.93 9.71
C ALA A 127 5.36 10.79 8.69
N ALA A 128 5.69 9.60 9.18
CA ALA A 128 5.66 8.36 8.43
C ALA A 128 5.12 7.24 9.32
N SER A 129 4.08 6.55 8.89
CA SER A 129 3.52 5.39 9.57
C SER A 129 3.35 4.25 8.58
N TRP A 130 4.16 3.19 8.71
CA TRP A 130 4.16 2.04 7.81
C TRP A 130 4.17 0.73 8.57
N VAL A 131 3.37 -0.21 8.09
CA VAL A 131 3.41 -1.62 8.48
C VAL A 131 3.80 -2.42 7.25
N GLY A 132 4.75 -3.34 7.39
CA GLY A 132 5.20 -4.19 6.31
C GLY A 132 5.23 -5.65 6.70
N VAL A 133 4.94 -6.49 5.71
CA VAL A 133 5.01 -7.94 5.79
C VAL A 133 5.88 -8.48 4.66
N PRO A 134 6.44 -9.69 4.78
CA PRO A 134 7.13 -10.33 3.67
C PRO A 134 6.21 -10.43 2.45
N SER A 135 6.69 -10.09 1.26
CA SER A 135 5.88 -10.02 0.03
C SER A 135 5.26 -11.35 -0.39
N TRP A 136 5.85 -12.48 0.01
CA TRP A 136 5.27 -13.81 -0.21
C TRP A 136 4.02 -14.06 0.64
N LEU A 137 3.87 -13.36 1.78
CA LEU A 137 2.78 -13.61 2.72
C LEU A 137 1.41 -13.26 2.11
N PRO A 138 1.19 -12.07 1.51
CA PRO A 138 -0.04 -11.80 0.77
C PRO A 138 -0.33 -12.81 -0.34
N VAL A 139 0.68 -13.28 -1.06
CA VAL A 139 0.51 -14.30 -2.12
C VAL A 139 0.02 -15.62 -1.53
N VAL A 140 0.63 -16.09 -0.44
CA VAL A 140 0.20 -17.33 0.21
C VAL A 140 -1.21 -17.18 0.76
N LEU A 141 -1.54 -16.08 1.43
CA LEU A 141 -2.87 -15.86 2.01
C LEU A 141 -3.96 -15.80 0.92
N THR A 142 -3.69 -15.06 -0.15
CA THR A 142 -4.64 -14.90 -1.26
C THR A 142 -4.68 -16.12 -2.19
N GLY A 143 -3.58 -16.86 -2.34
CA GLY A 143 -3.49 -18.07 -3.17
C GLY A 143 -3.97 -19.34 -2.47
N ALA A 144 -3.77 -19.48 -1.15
CA ALA A 144 -4.24 -20.62 -0.38
C ALA A 144 -5.76 -20.57 -0.16
N TRP A 145 -6.35 -19.37 -0.05
CA TRP A 145 -7.79 -19.22 0.19
C TRP A 145 -8.68 -19.90 -0.88
N PRO A 146 -8.46 -19.70 -2.19
CA PRO A 146 -9.19 -20.41 -3.23
C PRO A 146 -9.03 -21.93 -3.17
N LEU A 147 -7.82 -22.42 -2.84
CA LEU A 147 -7.54 -23.85 -2.71
C LEU A 147 -8.31 -24.45 -1.54
N LEU A 148 -8.33 -23.77 -0.38
CA LEU A 148 -9.10 -24.18 0.79
C LEU A 148 -10.61 -24.20 0.50
N LEU A 149 -11.12 -23.21 -0.24
CA LEU A 149 -12.52 -23.18 -0.65
C LEU A 149 -12.87 -24.30 -1.63
N ALA A 150 -11.99 -24.60 -2.58
CA ALA A 150 -12.19 -25.69 -3.54
C ALA A 150 -12.18 -27.05 -2.82
N TRP A 151 -11.26 -27.25 -1.87
CA TRP A 151 -11.17 -28.46 -1.07
C TRP A 151 -12.42 -28.68 -0.21
N ARG A 152 -12.88 -27.68 0.55
CA ARG A 152 -14.12 -27.77 1.35
C ARG A 152 -15.38 -28.05 0.53
N ARG A 153 -15.42 -27.65 -0.75
CA ARG A 153 -16.55 -27.97 -1.64
C ARG A 153 -16.56 -29.43 -2.05
N ARG A 154 -15.38 -30.03 -2.25
CA ARG A 154 -15.22 -31.44 -2.64
C ARG A 154 -15.62 -32.40 -1.51
N GLU A 155 -15.48 -32.01 -0.25
CA GLU A 155 -15.91 -32.82 0.90
C GLU A 155 -17.44 -32.78 1.14
N ARG A 156 -18.15 -31.84 0.52
CA ARG A 156 -19.62 -31.68 0.66
C ARG A 156 -20.42 -32.30 -0.49
N THR A 157 -19.74 -32.82 -1.51
CA THR A 157 -20.29 -33.54 -2.66
C THR A 157 -19.94 -35.00 -2.56
#